data_AF-A0A8T2KBH8-F1
#
_entry.id   AF-A0A8T2KBH8-F1
#
_cell.length_a   1.000
_cell.length_b   1.000
_cell.length_c   1.000
_cell.angle_alpha   90.00
_cell.angle_beta   90.00
_cell.angle_gamma   90.00
#
_symmetry.space_group_name_H-M   'P 1'
#
loop_
_entity.id
_entity.type
_entity.pdbx_description
1 polymer ?
#
loop_
_entity_poly.entity_id
_entity_poly.type
_entity_poly.pdbx_seq_one_letter_code
_entity_poly.pdbx_strand_id
1 'polypeptide(L)'
;ELEPNCLPVPTIPDEYNLGDIYLGVEFIYQQCQKSKEDYRSILTVTAVHGLCHLLGHQHNHIEQWKQMFEKEKEVLMEINKHTGSRLKPLTSNHFSHLSES
;
A
#
# COMPACT_ATOMS: atom_id res chain seq x y z
N GLU A 1 2.61 -15.33 6.29
CA GLU A 1 2.96 -14.08 5.60
C GLU A 1 4.44 -13.81 5.82
N LEU A 2 5.06 -12.98 4.98
CA LEU A 2 6.45 -12.56 5.15
C LEU A 2 6.58 -11.63 6.36
N GLU A 3 7.77 -11.56 6.94
CA GLU A 3 8.10 -10.55 7.94
C GLU A 3 8.56 -9.26 7.23
N PRO A 4 8.11 -8.07 7.68
CA PRO A 4 8.54 -6.80 7.09
C PRO A 4 10.06 -6.69 7.02
N ASN A 5 10.57 -6.19 5.89
CA ASN A 5 12.00 -5.97 5.63
C ASN A 5 12.88 -7.24 5.60
N CYS A 6 12.28 -8.44 5.69
CA CYS A 6 12.98 -9.71 5.61
C CYS A 6 12.45 -10.52 4.42
N LEU A 7 13.05 -10.32 3.25
CA LEU A 7 12.78 -11.17 2.09
C LEU A 7 13.63 -12.44 2.18
N PRO A 8 13.02 -13.64 2.24
CA PRO A 8 13.78 -14.88 2.16
C PRO A 8 14.48 -14.95 0.81
N VAL A 9 15.66 -15.58 0.77
CA VAL A 9 16.34 -15.89 -0.50
C VAL A 9 15.62 -17.07 -1.13
N PRO A 10 14.95 -16.89 -2.29
CA PRO A 10 14.23 -17.98 -2.93
C PRO A 10 15.20 -19.07 -3.40
N THR A 11 14.89 -20.31 -3.09
CA THR A 11 15.63 -21.51 -3.46
C THR A 11 15.00 -22.24 -4.65
N ILE A 12 13.71 -22.00 -4.90
CA ILE A 12 12.97 -22.51 -6.06
C ILE A 12 12.16 -21.39 -6.73
N PRO A 13 11.83 -21.52 -8.03
CA PRO A 13 11.09 -20.48 -8.76
C PRO A 13 9.77 -20.06 -8.11
N ASP A 14 9.04 -20.99 -7.50
CA ASP A 14 7.73 -20.71 -6.90
C ASP A 14 7.80 -19.78 -5.68
N GLU A 15 8.94 -19.71 -5.00
CA GLU A 15 9.14 -18.82 -3.84
C GLU A 15 9.27 -17.34 -4.23
N TYR A 16 9.43 -17.03 -5.53
CA TYR A 16 9.31 -15.64 -6.03
C TYR A 16 7.85 -15.17 -6.14
N ASN A 17 6.88 -16.08 -6.06
CA ASN A 17 5.48 -15.71 -6.07
C ASN A 17 5.08 -15.13 -4.71
N LEU A 18 4.90 -13.81 -4.65
CA LEU A 18 4.49 -13.09 -3.45
C LEU A 18 3.00 -13.26 -3.12
N GLY A 19 2.21 -13.81 -4.05
CA GLY A 19 0.76 -13.94 -3.95
C GLY A 19 0.00 -12.96 -4.84
N ASP A 20 -1.31 -12.89 -4.62
CA ASP A 20 -2.24 -12.14 -5.47
C ASP A 20 -2.80 -10.88 -4.79
N ILE A 21 -3.12 -9.86 -5.59
CA ILE A 21 -3.87 -8.68 -5.17
C ILE A 21 -5.17 -8.62 -5.97
N TYR A 22 -6.30 -8.65 -5.26
CA TYR A 22 -7.63 -8.47 -5.85
C TYR A 22 -8.16 -7.08 -5.52
N LEU A 23 -8.41 -6.26 -6.54
CA LEU A 23 -8.94 -4.90 -6.38
C LEU A 23 -10.37 -4.82 -6.90
N GLY A 24 -11.28 -4.35 -6.05
CA GLY A 24 -12.64 -3.99 -6.44
C GLY A 24 -12.64 -2.68 -7.25
N VAL A 25 -12.22 -2.74 -8.51
CA VAL A 25 -11.99 -1.54 -9.34
C VAL A 25 -13.24 -0.65 -9.46
N GLU A 26 -14.41 -1.25 -9.64
CA GLU A 26 -15.69 -0.54 -9.69
C GLU A 26 -16.00 0.16 -8.37
N PHE A 27 -15.74 -0.51 -7.24
CA PHE A 27 -15.94 0.08 -5.92
C PHE A 27 -15.00 1.28 -5.70
N ILE A 28 -13.72 1.14 -6.06
CA ILE A 28 -12.73 2.23 -5.98
C ILE A 28 -13.19 3.42 -6.83
N TYR A 29 -13.63 3.17 -8.06
CA TYR A 29 -14.15 4.22 -8.94
C TYR A 29 -15.34 4.95 -8.32
N GLN A 30 -16.35 4.22 -7.84
CA GLN A 30 -17.51 4.80 -7.17
C GLN A 30 -17.14 5.62 -5.92
N GLN A 31 -16.15 5.17 -5.15
CA GLN A 31 -15.67 5.91 -3.98
C GLN A 31 -14.97 7.22 -4.40
N CYS A 32 -14.14 7.19 -5.43
CA CYS A 32 -13.47 8.39 -5.98
C CYS A 32 -14.47 9.43 -6.47
N GLN A 33 -15.56 8.99 -7.12
CA GLN A 33 -16.64 9.89 -7.56
C GLN A 33 -17.30 10.62 -6.38
N LYS A 34 -17.41 9.96 -5.21
CA LYS A 34 -17.98 10.54 -3.98
C LYS A 34 -17.01 11.47 -3.27
N SER A 35 -15.75 11.07 -3.13
CA SER A 35 -14.71 11.86 -2.44
C SER A 35 -14.10 12.96 -3.31
N LYS A 36 -14.37 12.95 -4.63
CA LYS A 36 -13.75 13.80 -5.65
C LYS A 36 -12.23 13.63 -5.74
N GLU A 37 -11.75 12.43 -5.41
CA GLU A 37 -10.35 12.06 -5.57
C GLU A 37 -10.09 11.56 -6.99
N ASP A 38 -8.85 11.72 -7.45
CA ASP A 38 -8.45 11.20 -8.76
C ASP A 38 -8.38 9.67 -8.74
N TYR A 39 -9.21 9.04 -9.58
CA TYR A 39 -9.33 7.59 -9.65
C TYR A 39 -8.00 6.87 -9.92
N ARG A 40 -7.17 7.40 -10.84
CA ARG A 40 -5.88 6.76 -11.17
C ARG A 40 -4.92 6.82 -10.00
N SER A 41 -4.93 7.94 -9.27
CA SER A 41 -4.13 8.13 -8.07
C SER A 41 -4.53 7.15 -6.97
N ILE A 42 -5.84 7.02 -6.68
CA ILE A 42 -6.32 6.08 -5.66
C ILE A 42 -6.03 4.63 -6.07
N LEU A 43 -6.30 4.24 -7.32
CA LEU A 43 -5.99 2.90 -7.80
C LEU A 43 -4.50 2.56 -7.64
N THR A 44 -3.62 3.51 -7.96
CA THR A 44 -2.16 3.33 -7.82
C THR A 44 -1.77 3.17 -6.35
N VAL A 45 -2.29 4.03 -5.48
CA VAL A 45 -1.99 4.00 -4.04
C VAL A 45 -2.54 2.71 -3.40
N THR A 46 -3.73 2.24 -3.77
CA THR A 46 -4.30 0.97 -3.30
C THR A 46 -3.50 -0.24 -3.79
N ALA A 47 -2.98 -0.21 -5.03
CA ALA A 47 -2.12 -1.27 -5.53
C ALA A 47 -0.78 -1.33 -4.77
N VAL A 48 -0.16 -0.18 -4.49
CA VAL A 48 1.06 -0.09 -3.67
C VAL A 48 0.81 -0.60 -2.25
N HIS A 49 -0.33 -0.24 -1.65
CA HIS A 49 -0.74 -0.74 -0.34
C HIS A 49 -0.86 -2.28 -0.33
N GLY A 50 -1.52 -2.86 -1.34
CA GLY A 50 -1.59 -4.32 -1.51
C GLY A 50 -0.20 -4.96 -1.68
N LEU A 51 0.70 -4.34 -2.43
CA LEU A 51 2.08 -4.81 -2.58
C LEU A 51 2.82 -4.80 -1.22
N CYS A 52 2.65 -3.75 -0.41
CA CYS A 52 3.23 -3.71 0.93
C CYS A 52 2.74 -4.86 1.82
N HIS A 53 1.45 -5.23 1.73
CA HIS A 53 0.93 -6.41 2.42
C HIS A 53 1.57 -7.72 1.96
N LEU A 54 1.77 -7.90 0.65
CA LEU A 54 2.47 -9.09 0.15
C LEU A 54 3.93 -9.16 0.63
N LEU A 55 4.55 -8.01 0.90
CA LEU A 55 5.89 -7.89 1.48
C LEU A 55 5.92 -8.04 3.01
N GLY A 56 4.78 -8.38 3.64
CA GLY A 56 4.69 -8.63 5.07
C GLY A 56 4.34 -7.42 5.93
N HIS A 57 4.18 -6.22 5.36
CA HIS A 57 3.82 -5.04 6.12
C HIS A 57 2.35 -5.11 6.56
N GLN A 58 2.11 -4.80 7.83
CA GLN A 58 0.79 -4.78 8.46
C GLN A 58 0.56 -3.39 9.08
N HIS A 59 -0.68 -3.08 9.46
CA HIS A 59 -1.00 -1.80 10.12
C HIS A 59 -1.99 -1.98 11.30
N ASN A 60 -1.92 -3.12 12.00
CA ASN A 60 -2.88 -3.46 13.05
C ASN A 60 -2.62 -2.73 14.38
N HIS A 61 -1.39 -2.26 14.59
CA HIS A 61 -1.00 -1.41 15.72
C HIS A 61 0.02 -0.35 15.27
N ILE A 62 0.35 0.59 16.17
CA ILE A 62 1.04 1.83 15.80
C ILE A 62 2.45 1.61 15.24
N GLU A 63 3.21 0.65 15.77
CA GLU A 63 4.56 0.32 15.27
C GLU A 63 4.49 -0.28 13.87
N GLN A 64 3.55 -1.19 13.64
CA GLN A 64 3.30 -1.80 12.34
C GLN A 64 2.86 -0.74 11.31
N TRP A 65 1.89 0.11 11.69
CA TRP A 65 1.43 1.21 10.84
C TRP A 65 2.57 2.14 10.44
N LYS A 66 3.49 2.50 11.36
CA LYS A 66 4.66 3.33 11.04
C LYS A 66 5.55 2.68 9.98
N GLN A 67 5.79 1.38 10.09
CA GLN A 67 6.59 0.65 9.11
C GLN A 67 5.89 0.60 7.76
N MET A 68 4.57 0.37 7.74
CA MET A 68 3.79 0.36 6.50
C MET A 68 3.75 1.73 5.83
N PHE A 69 3.52 2.78 6.61
CA PHE A 69 3.50 4.16 6.13
C PHE A 69 4.83 4.54 5.45
N GLU A 70 5.96 4.27 6.11
CA GLU A 70 7.27 4.56 5.52
C GLU A 70 7.53 3.71 4.27
N LYS A 71 7.05 2.45 4.24
CA LYS A 71 7.20 1.60 3.04
C LYS A 71 6.37 2.10 1.86
N GLU A 72 5.11 2.45 2.09
CA GLU A 72 4.25 3.07 1.07
C GLU A 72 4.88 4.35 0.53
N LYS A 73 5.40 5.19 1.43
CA LYS A 73 6.04 6.46 1.10
C LYS A 73 7.29 6.26 0.24
N GLU A 74 8.14 5.29 0.59
CA GLU A 74 9.33 4.91 -0.19
C GLU A 74 8.95 4.58 -1.64
N VAL A 75 7.99 3.67 -1.83
CA VAL A 75 7.56 3.21 -3.16
C VAL A 75 6.90 4.36 -3.94
N LEU A 76 6.01 5.12 -3.30
CA LEU A 76 5.31 6.23 -3.96
C LEU A 76 6.25 7.38 -4.31
N MET A 77 7.33 7.62 -3.56
CA MET A 77 8.36 8.59 -3.92
C MET A 77 9.02 8.24 -5.25
N GLU A 78 9.37 6.97 -5.46
CA GLU A 78 9.95 6.53 -6.73
C GLU A 78 8.93 6.61 -7.87
N ILE A 79 7.66 6.25 -7.64
CA ILE A 79 6.61 6.43 -8.67
C ILE A 79 6.47 7.90 -9.05
N ASN A 80 6.33 8.79 -8.06
CA ASN A 80 6.18 10.24 -8.27
C ASN A 80 7.35 10.83 -9.06
N LYS A 81 8.58 10.38 -8.79
CA LYS A 81 9.78 10.82 -9.51
C LYS A 81 9.74 10.48 -11.00
N HIS A 82 9.20 9.33 -11.37
CA HIS A 82 9.15 8.87 -12.77
C HIS A 82 7.91 9.35 -13.53
N THR A 83 6.80 9.65 -12.85
CA THR A 83 5.53 10.02 -13.48
C THR A 83 5.16 11.50 -13.33
N GLY A 84 5.83 12.23 -12.44
CA GLY A 84 5.46 13.60 -12.06
C GLY A 84 4.20 13.70 -11.18
N SER A 85 3.69 12.55 -10.69
CA SER A 85 2.54 12.54 -9.78
C SER A 85 2.88 13.06 -8.39
N ARG A 86 1.84 13.28 -7.56
CA ARG A 86 1.96 13.71 -6.17
C ARG A 86 1.17 12.79 -5.24
N LEU A 87 1.42 11.48 -5.38
CA LEU A 87 0.76 10.43 -4.60
C LEU A 87 1.23 10.46 -3.15
N LYS A 88 0.35 10.04 -2.23
CA LYS A 88 0.60 9.95 -0.79
C LYS A 88 0.20 8.57 -0.27
N PRO A 89 0.83 8.07 0.81
CA PRO A 89 0.49 6.79 1.44
C PRO A 89 -1.01 6.67 1.75
N LEU A 90 -1.62 5.51 1.49
CA LEU A 90 -3.04 5.25 1.80
C LEU A 90 -3.27 5.33 3.31
N THR A 91 -2.30 4.83 4.06
CA THR A 91 -2.27 4.83 5.52
C THR A 91 -2.27 6.23 6.14
N SER A 92 -2.04 7.30 5.36
CA SER A 92 -2.19 8.69 5.81
C SER A 92 -3.61 9.00 6.32
N ASN A 93 -4.63 8.33 5.78
CA ASN A 93 -6.04 8.56 6.13
C ASN A 93 -6.51 7.75 7.35
N HIS A 94 -5.69 6.80 7.85
CA HIS A 94 -6.08 5.89 8.94
C HIS A 94 -5.73 6.39 10.35
N PHE A 95 -4.83 7.38 10.48
CA PHE A 95 -4.33 7.80 11.79
C PHE A 95 -5.37 8.57 12.63
N SER A 96 -6.46 9.07 12.04
CA SER A 96 -7.51 9.74 12.80
C SER A 96 -8.29 8.82 13.74
N HIS A 97 -8.27 7.50 13.54
CA HIS A 97 -9.06 6.55 14.36
C HIS A 97 -8.25 5.75 15.39
N LEU A 98 -6.91 5.69 15.27
CA LEU A 98 -6.05 4.94 16.21
C LEU A 98 -5.55 5.80 17.39
N SER A 99 -5.66 7.13 17.31
CA SER A 99 -5.29 8.03 18.41
C SER A 99 -6.40 8.24 19.44
N GLU A 100 -7.59 7.67 19.23
CA GLU A 100 -8.78 7.84 20.09
C GLU A 100 -9.15 6.58 20.90
N SER A 101 -8.32 5.54 20.87
CA SER A 101 -8.49 4.26 21.58
C SER A 101 -7.31 3.97 22.49
#